data_AF-A0A0P9ZWZ6-F1
#
_entry.id   AF-A0A0P9ZWZ6-F1
#
_cell.length_a   1.000
_cell.length_b   1.000
_cell.length_c   1.000
_cell.angle_alpha   90.00
_cell.angle_beta   90.00
_cell.angle_gamma   90.00
#
_symmetry.space_group_name_H-M   'P 1'
#
loop_
_entity.id
_entity.type
_entity.pdbx_description
1 polymer ?
#
loop_
_entity_poly.entity_id
_entity_poly.type
_entity_poly.pdbx_seq_one_letter_code
_entity_poly.pdbx_strand_id
1 'polypeptide(L)'
;MQEKSAKVASAAPTNLINAQSAITGLRGRDLFSTLRNVASQGLRHPVRSARHALALGKQLGRVVVLGETPYPHNPKDPRFADPTWSLNPLYRRGLQVYLSCQHQVRQWIDDSDMSTEDRARAHFLFTLINDALAPSNYAAQPAGRQRAVQLGWYQPDQGPEPHGR
;
A
#
# COMPACT_ATOMS: atom_id res chain seq x y z
N MET A 1 28.47 -43.81 33.11
CA MET A 1 26.99 -43.88 32.96
C MET A 1 26.46 -42.46 32.97
N GLN A 2 25.58 -42.15 32.03
CA GLN A 2 25.04 -40.83 31.73
C GLN A 2 23.94 -40.35 32.69
N GLU A 3 23.95 -39.02 32.89
CA GLU A 3 22.85 -38.04 32.87
C GLU A 3 21.43 -38.41 33.29
N LYS A 4 20.80 -37.55 34.11
CA LYS A 4 19.63 -36.77 33.67
C LYS A 4 19.19 -35.75 34.73
N SER A 5 19.24 -34.47 34.38
CA SER A 5 18.39 -33.44 35.00
C SER A 5 17.49 -32.86 33.91
N ALA A 6 16.19 -32.82 34.21
CA ALA A 6 15.12 -32.55 33.27
C ALA A 6 15.07 -31.10 32.77
N LYS A 7 14.66 -30.89 31.52
CA LYS A 7 13.99 -29.64 31.14
C LYS A 7 12.90 -29.90 30.11
N VAL A 8 11.72 -29.43 30.49
CA VAL A 8 10.43 -29.49 29.81
C VAL A 8 10.52 -29.01 28.36
N ALA A 9 10.18 -29.89 27.42
CA ALA A 9 9.95 -29.53 26.03
C ALA A 9 8.51 -29.02 25.89
N SER A 10 8.36 -27.70 25.79
CA SER A 10 7.11 -27.08 25.34
C SER A 10 7.05 -27.22 23.81
N ALA A 11 6.18 -28.11 23.33
CA ALA A 11 5.81 -28.16 21.92
C ALA A 11 5.06 -26.86 21.55
N ALA A 12 5.66 -26.04 20.69
CA ALA A 12 5.01 -24.93 20.02
C ALA A 12 5.00 -25.22 18.51
N PRO A 13 3.90 -24.90 17.80
CA PRO A 13 3.64 -25.41 16.45
C PRO A 13 4.69 -24.90 15.45
N THR A 14 5.31 -25.85 14.77
CA THR A 14 6.23 -25.65 13.65
C THR A 14 5.45 -25.15 12.44
N ASN A 15 5.25 -23.84 12.35
CA ASN A 15 5.00 -23.11 11.11
C ASN A 15 5.45 -21.65 11.26
N LEU A 16 6.69 -21.49 11.72
CA LEU A 16 7.44 -20.26 11.51
C LEU A 16 8.21 -20.47 10.21
N ILE A 17 7.68 -19.91 9.13
CA ILE A 17 8.42 -19.66 7.90
C ILE A 17 9.76 -19.06 8.32
N ASN A 18 10.82 -19.82 8.08
CA ASN A 18 12.18 -19.60 8.54
C ASN A 18 12.63 -18.16 8.22
N ALA A 19 12.70 -17.32 9.25
CA ALA A 19 12.92 -15.88 9.14
C ALA A 19 14.29 -15.50 8.54
N GLN A 20 15.23 -16.44 8.46
CA GLN A 20 16.60 -16.16 8.01
C GLN A 20 16.92 -16.71 6.61
N SER A 21 16.19 -17.73 6.13
CA SER A 21 16.45 -18.32 4.80
C SER A 21 15.64 -17.69 3.66
N ALA A 22 14.68 -16.81 3.98
CA ALA A 22 13.77 -16.13 3.04
C ALA A 22 14.28 -14.79 2.48
N ILE A 23 15.52 -14.42 2.81
CA ILE A 23 16.10 -13.12 2.48
C ILE A 23 16.77 -13.27 1.09
N THR A 24 16.43 -12.38 0.15
CA THR A 24 16.96 -12.22 -1.22
C THR A 24 16.53 -13.17 -2.35
N GLY A 25 16.59 -14.52 -2.25
CA GLY A 25 16.34 -15.40 -3.42
C GLY A 25 14.93 -16.00 -3.55
N LEU A 26 14.36 -16.46 -2.43
CA LEU A 26 13.08 -17.18 -2.41
C LEU A 26 11.86 -16.23 -2.44
N ARG A 27 12.04 -14.99 -1.98
CA ARG A 27 10.96 -14.00 -1.89
C ARG A 27 10.33 -13.68 -3.26
N GLY A 28 11.12 -13.50 -4.31
CA GLY A 28 10.58 -13.12 -5.63
C GLY A 28 9.68 -14.20 -6.24
N ARG A 29 10.11 -15.46 -6.13
CA ARG A 29 9.35 -16.61 -6.66
C ARG A 29 8.08 -16.87 -5.86
N ASP A 30 8.12 -16.71 -4.54
CA ASP A 30 6.94 -16.83 -3.68
C ASP A 30 5.96 -15.66 -3.84
N LEU A 31 6.45 -14.44 -4.09
CA LEU A 31 5.60 -13.31 -4.41
C LEU A 31 4.93 -13.48 -5.77
N PHE A 32 5.65 -13.98 -6.78
CA PHE A 32 5.09 -14.24 -8.10
C PHE A 32 4.05 -15.38 -8.06
N SER A 33 4.31 -16.44 -7.31
CA SER A 33 3.33 -17.52 -7.12
C SER A 33 2.08 -17.03 -6.37
N THR A 34 2.27 -16.22 -5.32
CA THR A 34 1.16 -15.56 -4.60
C THR A 34 0.37 -14.67 -5.55
N LEU A 35 1.04 -13.81 -6.34
CA LEU A 35 0.38 -12.94 -7.31
C LEU A 35 -0.43 -13.75 -8.32
N ARG A 36 0.14 -14.83 -8.85
CA ARG A 36 -0.55 -15.73 -9.78
C ARG A 36 -1.76 -16.39 -9.13
N ASN A 37 -1.65 -16.84 -7.88
CA ASN A 37 -2.76 -17.44 -7.14
C ASN A 37 -3.89 -16.43 -6.86
N VAL A 38 -3.53 -15.19 -6.49
CA VAL A 38 -4.49 -14.09 -6.32
C VAL A 38 -5.18 -13.78 -7.64
N ALA A 39 -4.43 -13.68 -8.74
CA ALA A 39 -4.97 -13.45 -10.07
C ALA A 39 -5.90 -14.59 -10.54
N SER A 40 -5.54 -15.85 -10.28
CA SER A 40 -6.39 -16.99 -10.62
C SER A 40 -7.70 -16.97 -9.84
N GLN A 41 -7.70 -16.47 -8.61
CA GLN A 41 -8.92 -16.37 -7.80
C GLN A 41 -9.87 -15.31 -8.35
N GLY A 42 -9.34 -14.21 -8.86
CA GLY A 42 -10.14 -13.21 -9.59
C GLY A 42 -10.82 -13.78 -10.82
N LEU A 43 -10.13 -14.65 -11.57
CA LEU A 43 -10.66 -15.32 -12.75
C LEU A 43 -11.66 -16.44 -12.42
N ARG A 44 -11.46 -17.15 -11.32
CA ARG A 44 -12.35 -18.24 -10.86
C ARG A 44 -13.67 -17.74 -10.30
N HIS A 45 -13.71 -16.50 -9.80
CA HIS A 45 -14.93 -15.89 -9.25
C HIS A 45 -15.31 -14.59 -9.98
N PRO A 46 -15.62 -14.65 -11.29
CA PRO A 46 -15.80 -13.47 -12.13
C PRO A 46 -16.94 -12.56 -11.66
N VAL A 47 -18.02 -13.13 -11.13
CA VAL A 47 -19.16 -12.37 -10.61
C VAL A 47 -18.79 -11.55 -9.37
N ARG A 48 -17.99 -12.11 -8.46
CA ARG A 48 -17.53 -11.39 -7.25
C ARG A 48 -16.56 -10.28 -7.66
N SER A 49 -15.57 -10.60 -8.47
CA SER A 49 -14.61 -9.62 -9.01
C SER A 49 -15.31 -8.46 -9.74
N ALA A 50 -16.31 -8.76 -10.58
CA ALA A 50 -17.10 -7.75 -11.28
C ALA A 50 -17.89 -6.85 -10.30
N ARG A 51 -18.45 -7.40 -9.22
CA ARG A 51 -19.13 -6.60 -8.19
C ARG A 51 -18.18 -5.61 -7.52
N HIS A 52 -16.98 -6.04 -7.14
CA HIS A 52 -16.00 -5.13 -6.55
C HIS A 52 -15.49 -4.09 -7.55
N ALA A 53 -15.31 -4.46 -8.83
CA ALA A 53 -14.95 -3.51 -9.88
C ALA A 53 -16.04 -2.46 -10.12
N LEU A 54 -17.31 -2.86 -10.14
CA LEU A 54 -18.44 -1.93 -10.26
C LEU A 54 -18.58 -1.03 -9.03
N ALA A 55 -18.38 -1.56 -7.82
CA ALA A 55 -18.38 -0.77 -6.59
C ALA A 55 -17.25 0.28 -6.61
N LEU A 56 -16.04 -0.12 -7.01
CA LEU A 56 -14.93 0.80 -7.21
C LEU A 56 -15.27 1.88 -8.24
N GLY A 57 -15.79 1.49 -9.41
CA GLY A 57 -16.15 2.43 -10.46
C GLY A 57 -17.17 3.47 -10.01
N LYS A 58 -18.17 3.07 -9.22
CA LYS A 58 -19.14 4.00 -8.62
C LYS A 58 -18.47 4.94 -7.61
N GLN A 59 -17.61 4.44 -6.73
CA GLN A 59 -16.89 5.26 -5.77
C GLN A 59 -15.95 6.25 -6.45
N LEU A 60 -15.17 5.80 -7.43
CA LEU A 60 -14.31 6.65 -8.23
C LEU A 60 -15.10 7.71 -8.98
N GLY A 61 -16.26 7.37 -9.55
CA GLY A 61 -17.16 8.34 -10.16
C GLY A 61 -17.57 9.44 -9.17
N ARG A 62 -17.94 9.09 -7.93
CA ARG A 62 -18.28 10.11 -6.91
C ARG A 62 -17.07 10.96 -6.49
N VAL A 63 -15.92 10.35 -6.29
CA VAL A 63 -14.70 11.07 -5.92
C VAL A 63 -14.27 12.03 -7.05
N VAL A 64 -14.25 11.56 -8.28
CA VAL A 64 -13.74 12.32 -9.44
C VAL A 64 -14.74 13.39 -9.89
N VAL A 65 -16.04 13.05 -9.95
CA VAL A 65 -17.09 13.92 -10.49
C VAL A 65 -17.70 14.81 -9.40
N LEU A 66 -18.06 14.25 -8.24
CA LEU A 66 -18.70 14.99 -7.14
C LEU A 66 -17.68 15.58 -6.15
N GLY A 67 -16.42 15.13 -6.17
CA GLY A 67 -15.40 15.58 -5.22
C GLY A 67 -15.60 15.01 -3.81
N GLU A 68 -16.38 13.93 -3.66
CA GLU A 68 -16.58 13.28 -2.37
C GLU A 68 -15.26 12.78 -1.79
N THR A 69 -15.13 12.87 -0.47
CA THR A 69 -13.98 12.34 0.28
C THR A 69 -14.43 11.26 1.26
N PRO A 70 -14.80 10.07 0.77
CA PRO A 70 -15.39 9.02 1.59
C PRO A 70 -14.43 8.43 2.62
N TYR A 71 -13.13 8.51 2.39
CA TYR A 71 -12.12 7.92 3.28
C TYR A 71 -11.30 9.00 3.98
N PRO A 72 -11.34 9.11 5.33
CA PRO A 72 -10.46 10.01 6.04
C PRO A 72 -9.01 9.57 5.82
N HIS A 73 -8.15 10.51 5.43
CA HIS A 73 -6.72 10.24 5.37
C HIS A 73 -6.16 10.17 6.81
N ASN A 74 -5.21 9.29 7.06
CA ASN A 74 -4.58 9.18 8.37
C ASN A 74 -3.61 10.38 8.54
N PRO A 75 -3.85 11.29 9.50
CA PRO A 75 -2.98 12.46 9.71
C PRO A 75 -1.57 12.09 10.20
N LYS A 76 -1.38 10.84 10.64
CA LYS A 76 -0.07 10.32 11.07
C LYS A 76 0.68 9.57 9.98
N ASP A 77 0.14 9.50 8.75
CA ASP A 77 0.84 8.86 7.64
C ASP A 77 1.87 9.86 7.06
N PRO A 78 3.19 9.62 7.23
CA PRO A 78 4.22 10.55 6.78
C PRO A 78 4.21 10.75 5.25
N ARG A 79 3.63 9.83 4.49
CA ARG A 79 3.49 9.94 3.02
C ARG A 79 2.57 11.08 2.61
N PHE A 80 1.58 11.40 3.44
CA PHE A 80 0.57 12.41 3.16
C PHE A 80 0.63 13.57 4.16
N ALA A 81 1.78 13.76 4.83
CA ALA A 81 1.97 14.82 5.82
C ALA A 81 2.01 16.23 5.19
N ASP A 82 2.28 16.34 3.89
CA ASP A 82 2.28 17.61 3.17
C ASP A 82 0.85 18.21 3.12
N PRO A 83 0.64 19.45 3.61
CA PRO A 83 -0.68 20.07 3.62
C PRO A 83 -1.30 20.23 2.22
N THR A 84 -0.52 20.18 1.14
CA THR A 84 -0.98 20.20 -0.26
C THR A 84 -2.02 19.12 -0.55
N TRP A 85 -1.92 17.95 0.08
CA TRP A 85 -2.90 16.86 -0.03
C TRP A 85 -4.29 17.23 0.48
N SER A 86 -4.34 18.13 1.47
CA SER A 86 -5.58 18.66 2.03
C SER A 86 -5.99 19.96 1.34
N LEU A 87 -5.07 20.86 1.02
CA LEU A 87 -5.39 22.21 0.54
C LEU A 87 -5.77 22.26 -0.94
N ASN A 88 -5.16 21.42 -1.78
CA ASN A 88 -5.40 21.44 -3.22
C ASN A 88 -6.49 20.42 -3.62
N PRO A 89 -7.62 20.86 -4.20
CA PRO A 89 -8.71 19.96 -4.60
C PRO A 89 -8.29 18.84 -5.55
N LEU A 90 -7.31 19.09 -6.43
CA LEU A 90 -6.80 18.09 -7.36
C LEU A 90 -6.02 16.99 -6.64
N TYR A 91 -5.13 17.37 -5.72
CA TYR A 91 -4.37 16.42 -4.90
C TYR A 91 -5.29 15.65 -3.94
N ARG A 92 -6.28 16.34 -3.36
CA ARG A 92 -7.29 15.72 -2.50
C ARG A 92 -8.08 14.65 -3.25
N ARG A 93 -8.50 14.92 -4.50
CA ARG A 93 -9.18 13.93 -5.36
C ARG A 93 -8.26 12.75 -5.69
N GLY A 94 -7.01 13.00 -6.06
CA GLY A 94 -6.03 11.94 -6.33
C GLY A 94 -5.79 11.03 -5.13
N LEU A 95 -5.68 11.62 -3.93
CA LEU A 95 -5.58 10.88 -2.68
C LEU A 95 -6.81 10.00 -2.42
N GLN A 96 -8.02 10.53 -2.64
CA GLN A 96 -9.25 9.77 -2.46
C GLN A 96 -9.40 8.64 -3.48
N VAL A 97 -8.95 8.82 -4.72
CA VAL A 97 -8.88 7.74 -5.72
C VAL A 97 -7.99 6.61 -5.22
N TYR A 98 -6.80 6.95 -4.70
CA TYR A 98 -5.86 5.99 -4.13
C TYR A 98 -6.45 5.25 -2.93
N LEU A 99 -7.01 5.97 -1.95
CA LEU A 99 -7.63 5.38 -0.75
C LEU A 99 -8.85 4.51 -1.09
N SER A 100 -9.66 4.91 -2.07
CA SER A 100 -10.82 4.12 -2.53
C SER A 100 -10.40 2.81 -3.16
N CYS A 101 -9.37 2.86 -4.03
CA CYS A 101 -8.78 1.65 -4.61
C CYS A 101 -8.22 0.75 -3.50
N GLN A 102 -7.49 1.33 -2.54
CA GLN A 102 -6.91 0.57 -1.44
C GLN A 102 -7.95 -0.14 -0.58
N HIS A 103 -9.03 0.56 -0.25
CA HIS A 103 -10.14 -0.01 0.51
C HIS A 103 -10.80 -1.16 -0.26
N GLN A 104 -11.12 -0.94 -1.53
CA GLN A 104 -11.84 -1.94 -2.33
C GLN A 104 -11.02 -3.20 -2.56
N VAL A 105 -9.71 -3.08 -2.83
CA VAL A 105 -8.85 -4.24 -3.04
C VAL A 105 -8.70 -5.05 -1.75
N ARG A 106 -8.59 -4.40 -0.58
CA ARG A 106 -8.60 -5.11 0.71
C ARG A 106 -9.89 -5.87 0.94
N GLN A 107 -11.04 -5.22 0.72
CA GLN A 107 -12.34 -5.90 0.81
C GLN A 107 -12.45 -7.08 -0.15
N TRP A 108 -11.97 -6.93 -1.39
CA TRP A 108 -11.97 -8.02 -2.35
C TRP A 108 -11.08 -9.19 -1.91
N ILE A 109 -9.90 -8.93 -1.32
CA ILE A 109 -9.05 -9.97 -0.73
C ILE A 109 -9.77 -10.67 0.43
N ASP A 110 -10.47 -9.90 1.27
CA ASP A 110 -11.20 -10.45 2.42
C ASP A 110 -12.45 -11.26 2.04
N ASP A 111 -13.11 -10.90 0.94
CA ASP A 111 -14.28 -11.63 0.41
C ASP A 111 -13.88 -12.79 -0.52
N SER A 112 -12.58 -12.90 -0.85
CA SER A 112 -12.07 -13.98 -1.70
C SER A 112 -11.98 -15.30 -0.95
N ASP A 113 -12.28 -16.39 -1.67
CA ASP A 113 -12.23 -17.76 -1.18
C ASP A 113 -10.76 -18.26 -1.18
N MET A 114 -9.98 -17.71 -0.25
CA MET A 114 -8.57 -17.99 -0.05
C MET A 114 -8.36 -18.61 1.33
N SER A 115 -7.38 -19.51 1.43
CA SER A 115 -6.90 -19.99 2.73
C SER A 115 -6.40 -18.81 3.58
N THR A 116 -6.39 -18.97 4.90
CA THR A 116 -5.88 -17.94 5.83
C THR A 116 -4.45 -17.52 5.49
N GLU A 117 -3.62 -18.48 5.08
CA GLU A 117 -2.23 -18.23 4.69
C GLU A 117 -2.14 -17.44 3.37
N ASP A 118 -2.89 -17.84 2.34
CA ASP A 118 -2.91 -17.13 1.05
C ASP A 118 -3.45 -15.70 1.20
N ARG A 119 -4.46 -15.51 2.05
CA ARG A 119 -5.02 -14.20 2.36
C ARG A 119 -3.99 -13.29 3.03
N ALA A 120 -3.23 -13.80 4.01
CA ALA A 120 -2.16 -13.04 4.66
C ALA A 120 -1.07 -12.65 3.65
N ARG A 121 -0.70 -13.57 2.75
CA ARG A 121 0.27 -13.31 1.67
C ARG A 121 -0.27 -12.26 0.68
N ALA A 122 -1.55 -12.32 0.32
CA ALA A 122 -2.21 -11.35 -0.54
C ALA A 122 -2.23 -9.95 0.09
N HIS A 123 -2.57 -9.82 1.37
CA HIS A 123 -2.50 -8.55 2.11
C HIS A 123 -1.08 -8.00 2.20
N PHE A 124 -0.09 -8.86 2.42
CA PHE A 124 1.31 -8.47 2.43
C PHE A 124 1.76 -7.93 1.07
N LEU A 125 1.49 -8.67 -0.02
CA LEU A 125 1.82 -8.25 -1.38
C LEU A 125 1.09 -6.96 -1.76
N PHE A 126 -0.20 -6.86 -1.40
CA PHE A 126 -0.99 -5.66 -1.62
C PHE A 126 -0.38 -4.46 -0.90
N THR A 127 0.08 -4.62 0.34
CA THR A 127 0.75 -3.56 1.09
C THR A 127 2.02 -3.07 0.38
N LEU A 128 2.86 -3.98 -0.12
CA LEU A 128 4.07 -3.61 -0.88
C LEU A 128 3.73 -2.83 -2.16
N ILE A 129 2.76 -3.31 -2.94
CA ILE A 129 2.34 -2.66 -4.18
C ILE A 129 1.73 -1.29 -3.87
N ASN A 130 0.86 -1.22 -2.87
CA ASN A 130 0.19 -0.01 -2.42
C ASN A 130 1.20 1.05 -1.95
N ASP A 131 2.25 0.64 -1.24
CA ASP A 131 3.31 1.53 -0.79
C ASP A 131 4.18 2.02 -1.96
N ALA A 132 4.48 1.16 -2.94
CA ALA A 132 5.23 1.54 -4.14
C ALA A 132 4.44 2.52 -5.02
N LEU A 133 3.13 2.32 -5.16
CA LEU A 133 2.23 3.15 -5.96
C LEU A 133 1.70 4.39 -5.22
N ALA A 134 2.14 4.63 -3.99
CA ALA A 134 1.67 5.77 -3.21
C ALA A 134 1.90 7.08 -3.99
N PRO A 135 0.87 7.94 -4.17
CA PRO A 135 0.99 9.19 -4.93
C PRO A 135 2.12 10.10 -4.42
N SER A 136 2.43 10.03 -3.12
CA SER A 136 3.56 10.69 -2.47
C SER A 136 4.91 10.40 -3.12
N ASN A 137 5.12 9.17 -3.63
CA ASN A 137 6.38 8.76 -4.25
C ASN A 137 6.62 9.47 -5.59
N TYR A 138 5.55 9.94 -6.24
CA TYR A 138 5.61 10.66 -7.50
C TYR A 138 5.55 12.18 -7.29
N ALA A 139 4.75 12.62 -6.30
CA ALA A 139 4.67 14.03 -5.90
C ALA A 139 5.99 14.54 -5.30
N ALA A 140 6.75 13.70 -4.59
CA ALA A 140 8.03 14.04 -4.00
C ALA A 140 9.24 13.93 -4.97
N GLN A 141 9.02 13.60 -6.25
CA GLN A 141 10.14 13.43 -7.20
C GLN A 141 10.86 14.76 -7.45
N PRO A 142 12.21 14.75 -7.58
CA PRO A 142 12.99 15.94 -7.89
C PRO A 142 12.51 16.67 -9.15
N ALA A 143 12.05 15.94 -10.17
CA ALA A 143 11.48 16.51 -11.39
C ALA A 143 10.16 17.26 -11.14
N GLY A 144 9.36 16.82 -10.17
CA GLY A 144 8.15 17.53 -9.73
C GLY A 144 8.50 18.85 -9.03
N ARG A 145 9.51 18.83 -8.14
CA ARG A 145 10.05 20.06 -7.52
C ARG A 145 10.63 21.02 -8.55
N GLN A 146 11.44 20.54 -9.49
CA GLN A 146 12.02 21.37 -10.55
C GLN A 146 10.94 21.96 -11.47
N ARG A 147 9.90 21.20 -11.80
CA ARG A 147 8.75 21.71 -12.58
C ARG A 147 7.93 22.72 -11.79
N ALA A 148 7.72 22.50 -10.50
CA ALA A 148 7.04 23.48 -9.64
C ALA A 148 7.83 24.79 -9.52
N VAL A 149 9.17 24.74 -9.48
CA VAL A 149 10.06 25.90 -9.57
C VAL A 149 9.92 26.58 -10.94
N GLN A 150 9.97 25.83 -12.05
CA GLN A 150 9.82 26.40 -13.40
C GLN A 150 8.45 27.05 -13.64
N LEU A 151 7.39 26.49 -13.05
CA LEU A 151 6.03 27.01 -13.16
C LEU A 151 5.70 28.10 -12.11
N GLY A 152 6.64 28.43 -11.21
CA GLY A 152 6.47 29.48 -10.20
C GLY A 152 5.60 29.11 -8.98
N TRP A 153 5.26 27.83 -8.79
CA TRP A 153 4.40 27.36 -7.70
C TRP A 153 5.16 26.98 -6.43
N TYR A 154 6.50 26.93 -6.48
CA TYR A 154 7.36 26.55 -5.37
C TYR A 154 8.65 27.39 -5.40
N GLN A 155 8.88 28.18 -4.35
CA GLN A 155 10.16 28.86 -4.12
C GLN A 155 10.95 28.01 -3.12
N PRO A 156 12.14 27.47 -3.48
CA PRO A 156 12.98 26.81 -2.49
C PRO A 156 13.36 27.85 -1.43
N ASP A 157 13.15 27.50 -0.16
CA ASP A 157 13.50 28.36 0.97
C ASP A 157 14.99 28.68 0.88
N GLN A 158 15.31 29.94 0.55
CA GLN A 158 16.68 30.45 0.57
C GLN A 158 17.02 30.56 2.06
N GLY A 159 17.72 29.55 2.59
CA GLY A 159 18.23 29.60 3.95
C GLY A 159 19.00 30.91 4.17
N PRO A 160 19.02 31.46 5.41
CA PRO A 160 19.51 32.80 5.66
C PRO A 160 20.92 32.95 5.09
N GLU A 161 21.06 33.90 4.15
CA GLU A 161 22.34 34.34 3.60
C GLU A 161 23.33 34.49 4.77
N PRO A 162 24.54 33.92 4.68
CA PRO A 162 25.56 34.17 5.66
C PRO A 162 25.93 35.65 5.55
N HIS A 163 25.31 36.49 6.39
CA HIS A 163 25.73 37.86 6.58
C HIS A 163 27.19 37.83 6.98
N GLY A 164 28.02 38.32 6.06
CA GLY A 164 29.45 38.32 6.17
C GLY A 164 29.93 38.92 7.49
N ARG A 165 31.00 38.33 8.00
CA ARG A 165 32.07 39.01 8.69
C ARG A 165 33.37 38.25 8.46
#